data_AF-A0A952YTZ3-F1
#
_entry.id   AF-A0A952YTZ3-F1
#
_cell.length_a   1.000
_cell.length_b   1.000
_cell.length_c   1.000
_cell.angle_alpha   90.00
_cell.angle_beta   90.00
_cell.angle_gamma   90.00
#
_symmetry.space_group_name_H-M   'P 1'
#
loop_
_entity.id
_entity.type
_entity.pdbx_description
1 polymer ?
#
loop_
_entity_poly.entity_id
_entity_poly.type
_entity_poly.pdbx_seq_one_letter_code
_entity_poly.pdbx_strand_id
1 'polypeptide(L)' 'MAELLAMYIECGGRIGVCPPCGKTHGVTEQNIVANSQWMGASALLLEARDRHVFSF' A
#
# COMPACT_ATOMS: atom_id res chain seq x y z
N MET A 1 6.97 11.88 7.05
CA MET A 1 6.68 10.65 6.25
C MET A 1 5.18 10.33 6.25
N ALA A 2 4.55 10.21 7.43
CA ALA A 2 3.11 9.93 7.54
C ALA A 2 2.21 10.98 6.85
N GLU A 3 2.56 12.28 6.92
CA GLU A 3 1.77 13.35 6.31
C GLU A 3 1.71 13.27 4.77
N LEU A 4 2.81 12.87 4.10
CA LEU A 4 2.82 12.72 2.64
C LEU A 4 1.94 11.55 2.17
N LEU A 5 1.95 10.45 2.95
CA LEU A 5 1.11 9.29 2.66
C LEU A 5 -0.37 9.59 2.91
N ALA A 6 -0.67 10.39 3.95
CA ALA A 6 -2.02 10.88 4.20
C ALA A 6 -2.53 11.75 3.05
N MET A 7 -1.74 12.75 2.62
CA MET A 7 -2.06 13.61 1.48
C MET A 7 -2.25 12.80 0.18
N TYR A 8 -1.41 11.78 -0.05
CA TYR A 8 -1.57 10.89 -1.21
C TYR A 8 -2.95 10.20 -1.20
N ILE A 9 -3.39 9.72 -0.04
CA ILE A 9 -4.72 9.10 0.11
C ILE A 9 -5.85 10.13 -0.06
N GLU A 10 -5.71 11.33 0.52
CA GLU A 10 -6.67 12.43 0.36
C GLU A 10 -6.86 12.83 -1.11
N CYS A 11 -5.79 12.76 -1.91
CA CYS A 11 -5.82 12.98 -3.35
C CYS A 11 -6.37 11.78 -4.17
N GLY A 12 -6.88 10.74 -3.52
CA GLY A 12 -7.44 9.53 -4.16
C GLY A 12 -6.43 8.41 -4.43
N GLY A 13 -5.22 8.54 -3.90
CA GLY A 13 -4.21 7.49 -3.90
C GLY A 13 -4.62 6.30 -3.04
N ARG A 14 -4.15 5.11 -3.40
CA ARG A 14 -4.40 3.86 -2.65
C ARG A 14 -3.07 3.23 -2.27
N ILE A 15 -2.94 2.82 -1.02
CA ILE A 15 -1.73 2.20 -0.49
C ILE A 15 -2.01 0.73 -0.17
N GLY A 16 -1.24 -0.16 -0.79
CA GLY A 16 -1.27 -1.60 -0.53
C GLY A 16 -0.05 -2.02 0.29
N VAL A 17 -0.27 -2.82 1.34
CA VAL A 17 0.80 -3.46 2.12
C VAL A 17 0.83 -4.95 1.78
N CYS A 18 1.99 -5.43 1.31
CA CYS A 18 2.18 -6.85 1.01
C CYS A 18 2.14 -7.69 2.30
N PRO A 19 1.20 -8.66 2.45
CA PRO A 19 1.06 -9.43 3.68
C PRO A 19 2.32 -10.13 4.18
N PRO A 20 3.11 -10.86 3.34
CA PRO A 20 4.35 -11.46 3.81
C PRO A 20 5.40 -10.42 4.22
N CYS A 21 5.47 -9.26 3.55
CA CYS A 21 6.38 -8.18 3.95
C CYS A 21 5.97 -7.56 5.29
N GLY A 22 4.68 -7.27 5.47
CA GLY A 22 4.17 -6.74 6.73
C GLY A 22 4.45 -7.69 7.90
N LYS A 23 4.23 -9.00 7.71
CA LYS A 23 4.60 -10.01 8.71
C LYS A 23 6.09 -9.97 9.06
N THR A 24 6.97 -9.94 8.06
CA THR A 24 8.42 -9.91 8.25
C THR A 24 8.90 -8.65 8.98
N HIS A 25 8.22 -7.52 8.76
CA HIS A 25 8.61 -6.22 9.32
C HIS A 25 7.78 -5.77 10.53
N GLY A 26 6.92 -6.65 11.08
CA GLY A 26 6.11 -6.34 12.26
C GLY A 26 5.02 -5.29 12.01
N VAL A 27 4.54 -5.18 10.77
CA VAL A 27 3.35 -4.37 10.45
C VAL A 27 2.11 -5.12 10.90
N THR A 28 1.28 -4.47 11.70
CA THR A 28 0.05 -5.00 12.30
C THR A 28 -1.10 -4.04 12.04
N GLU A 29 -2.34 -4.49 12.30
CA GLU A 29 -3.52 -3.62 12.22
C GLU A 29 -3.43 -2.35 13.09
N GLN A 30 -2.61 -2.38 14.16
CA GLN A 30 -2.46 -1.24 15.06
C GLN A 30 -1.44 -0.20 14.56
N ASN A 31 -0.51 -0.59 13.68
CA ASN A 31 0.57 0.29 13.22
C ASN A 31 0.61 0.48 11.70
N ILE A 32 -0.28 -0.20 10.97
CA ILE A 32 -0.44 -0.02 9.54
C ILE A 32 -0.90 1.42 9.24
N VAL A 33 -0.46 1.97 8.11
CA VAL A 33 -0.88 3.31 7.67
C VAL A 33 -2.40 3.36 7.54
N ALA A 34 -3.02 4.38 8.14
CA ALA A 34 -4.47 4.55 8.10
C ALA A 34 -4.98 4.56 6.65
N ASN A 35 -6.11 3.88 6.41
CA ASN A 35 -6.73 3.71 5.08
C ASN A 35 -5.88 2.96 4.04
N SER A 36 -4.77 2.33 4.44
CA SER A 36 -4.10 1.35 3.58
C SER A 36 -4.78 -0.02 3.67
N GLN A 37 -4.50 -0.89 2.70
CA GLN A 37 -5.09 -2.21 2.60
C GLN A 37 -4.01 -3.29 2.50
N TRP A 38 -4.26 -4.44 3.12
CA TRP A 38 -3.47 -5.64 2.84
C TRP A 38 -3.70 -6.08 1.40
N MET A 39 -2.62 -6.13 0.61
CA MET A 39 -2.69 -6.38 -0.82
C MET A 39 -1.70 -7.48 -1.23
N GLY A 40 -2.24 -8.62 -1.66
CA GLY A 40 -1.43 -9.71 -2.23
C GLY A 40 -0.84 -9.35 -3.60
N ALA A 41 0.18 -10.09 -4.02
CA ALA A 41 0.86 -9.85 -5.30
C ALA A 41 -0.08 -9.89 -6.51
N SER A 42 -1.05 -10.82 -6.53
CA SER A 42 -2.04 -10.91 -7.61
C SER A 42 -2.96 -9.68 -7.68
N ALA A 43 -3.36 -9.15 -6.51
CA ALA A 43 -4.17 -7.94 -6.43
C ALA A 43 -3.38 -6.71 -6.92
N LEU A 44 -2.09 -6.61 -6.55
CA LEU A 44 -1.21 -5.55 -7.07
C LEU A 44 -1.09 -5.60 -8.60
N LEU A 45 -0.88 -6.79 -9.17
CA LEU A 45 -0.79 -6.94 -10.63
C LEU A 45 -2.09 -6.55 -11.34
N LEU A 46 -3.24 -6.85 -10.75
CA LEU A 46 -4.53 -6.44 -11.28
C LEU A 46 -4.71 -4.92 -11.22
N GLU A 47 -4.31 -4.28 -10.13
CA GLU A 47 -4.38 -2.83 -9.95
C GLU A 47 -3.42 -2.07 -10.87
N ALA A 48 -2.26 -2.67 -11.15
CA ALA A 48 -1.26 -2.12 -12.07
C ALA A 48 -1.60 -2.38 -13.55
N ARG A 49 -2.57 -3.25 -13.84
CA ARG A 49 -2.95 -3.57 -15.21
C ARG A 49 -3.37 -2.30 -15.94
N ASP A 50 -2.82 -2.10 -17.13
CA ASP A 50 -3.12 -0.94 -17.99
C ASP A 50 -2.66 0.41 -17.40
N ARG A 51 -1.76 0.41 -16.40
CA ARG A 51 -1.16 1.60 -15.79
C ARG A 51 0.36 1.61 -15.93
N HIS A 52 0.96 2.79 -15.83
CA HIS A 52 2.41 2.90 -15.68
C HIS A 52 2.82 2.53 -14.26
N VAL A 53 3.84 1.69 -14.16
CA VAL A 53 4.45 1.28 -12.89
C VAL A 53 5.79 1.97 -12.75
N PHE A 54 5.96 2.71 -11.65
CA PHE A 54 7.25 3.26 -11.24
C PHE A 54 7.79 2.41 -10.09
N SER A 55 9.07 2.05 -10.15
CA SER A 55 9.77 1.29 -9.11
C SER A 55 10.88 2.16 -8.53
N PHE A 56 10.99 2.20 -7.21
CA PHE A 56 11.93 3.02 -6.44
C PHE A 56 12.52 2.22 -5.28
#